data_AF-A0A3Q1GDA6-F1
#
_entry.id   AF-A0A3Q1GDA6-F1
#
_cell.length_a   1.000
_cell.length_b   1.000
_cell.length_c   1.000
_cell.angle_alpha   90.00
_cell.angle_beta   90.00
_cell.angle_gamma   90.00
#
_symmetry.space_group_name_H-M   'P 1'
#
loop_
_entity.id
_entity.type
_entity.pdbx_description
1 polymer ?
#
loop_
_entity_poly.entity_id
_entity_poly.type
_entity_poly.pdbx_seq_one_letter_code
_entity_poly.pdbx_strand_id
1 'polypeptide(L)'
;MKLNPQTVYQLTFLSLCCVLITVRESDSAFVPGRCSCPTTLRGVRGQLKGLTVLPKSPTCNNVTVIVTMMKNDAQVCLNPEAPMGKMLIRCFNRAHKLGRDVNLCLKRRRKGQRGNGQRQQPRNRRRGHNRRASLSNSQ
;
A
#
# COMPACT_ATOMS: atom_id res chain seq x y z
N MET A 1 -60.34 4.05 11.67
CA MET A 1 -59.04 4.03 12.39
C MET A 1 -58.75 5.43 12.90
N LYS A 2 -58.75 5.65 14.23
CA LYS A 2 -58.37 6.95 14.82
C LYS A 2 -56.86 6.98 14.99
N LEU A 3 -56.14 7.71 14.14
CA LEU A 3 -54.71 7.91 14.35
C LEU A 3 -54.52 8.91 15.50
N ASN A 4 -53.75 8.52 16.52
CA ASN A 4 -53.44 9.37 17.65
C ASN A 4 -52.54 10.53 17.17
N PRO A 5 -52.88 11.80 17.45
CA PRO A 5 -52.08 12.96 17.04
C PRO A 5 -50.62 12.89 17.52
N GLN A 6 -50.36 12.23 18.66
CA GLN A 6 -49.00 12.00 19.15
C GLN A 6 -48.22 11.08 18.22
N THR A 7 -48.83 10.00 17.73
CA THR A 7 -48.20 9.06 16.81
C THR A 7 -47.90 9.71 15.46
N VAL A 8 -48.80 10.57 14.98
CA VAL A 8 -48.57 11.36 13.75
C VAL A 8 -47.37 12.28 13.93
N TYR A 9 -47.29 13.02 15.05
CA TYR A 9 -46.17 13.93 15.31
C TYR A 9 -44.81 13.19 15.37
N GLN A 10 -44.75 12.07 16.09
CA GLN A 10 -43.54 11.25 16.20
C GLN A 10 -43.05 10.77 14.82
N LEU A 11 -43.96 10.28 13.97
CA LEU A 11 -43.62 9.82 12.62
C LEU A 11 -43.14 10.97 11.72
N THR A 12 -43.79 12.13 11.79
CA THR A 12 -43.36 13.32 11.02
C THR A 12 -41.99 13.82 11.44
N PHE A 13 -41.70 13.84 12.74
CA PHE A 13 -40.40 14.26 13.27
C PHE A 13 -39.31 13.26 12.88
N LEU A 14 -39.56 11.96 13.02
CA LEU A 14 -38.63 10.91 12.59
C LEU A 14 -38.33 11.01 11.09
N SER A 15 -39.36 11.18 10.26
CA SER A 15 -39.21 11.37 8.81
C SER A 15 -38.37 12.61 8.48
N LEU A 16 -38.62 13.74 9.15
CA LEU A 16 -37.85 14.97 8.96
C LEU A 16 -36.39 14.78 9.37
N CYS A 17 -36.13 14.13 10.51
CA CYS A 17 -34.77 13.81 10.96
C CYS A 17 -34.06 12.89 9.97
N CYS A 18 -34.71 11.86 9.44
CA CYS A 18 -34.14 11.00 8.41
C CYS A 18 -33.76 11.80 7.16
N VAL A 19 -34.64 12.67 6.67
CA VAL A 19 -34.34 13.54 5.52
C VAL A 19 -33.14 14.45 5.83
N LEU A 20 -33.12 15.09 6.99
CA LEU A 20 -31.99 15.95 7.39
C LEU A 20 -30.68 15.17 7.51
N ILE A 21 -30.69 13.95 8.05
CA ILE A 21 -29.49 13.10 8.14
C ILE A 21 -29.01 12.71 6.74
N THR A 22 -29.91 12.26 5.86
CA THR A 22 -29.56 11.92 4.46
C THR A 22 -29.06 13.13 3.66
N VAL A 23 -29.53 14.34 3.96
CA VAL A 23 -29.02 15.59 3.37
C VAL A 23 -27.67 15.98 3.98
N ARG A 24 -27.39 15.67 5.24
CA ARG A 24 -26.05 15.87 5.83
C ARG A 24 -25.02 14.89 5.29
N GLU A 25 -25.47 13.82 4.64
CA GLU A 25 -24.67 12.90 3.84
C GLU A 25 -24.45 13.39 2.40
N SER A 26 -24.92 14.60 2.03
CA SER A 26 -24.46 15.27 0.81
C SER A 26 -23.15 16.00 1.10
N ASP A 27 -22.07 15.32 0.75
CA ASP A 27 -20.68 15.77 0.64
C ASP A 27 -20.50 17.30 0.72
N SER A 28 -19.73 17.73 1.72
CA SER A 28 -19.06 19.03 1.73
C SER A 28 -18.57 19.38 0.32
N ALA A 29 -19.10 20.46 -0.24
CA ALA A 29 -18.84 20.99 -1.59
C ALA A 29 -17.69 20.28 -2.32
N PHE A 30 -18.03 19.40 -3.25
CA PHE A 30 -17.08 18.67 -4.08
C PHE A 30 -16.17 19.68 -4.81
N VAL A 31 -14.97 19.90 -4.29
CA VAL A 31 -13.92 20.64 -4.98
C VAL A 31 -12.96 19.61 -5.57
N PRO A 32 -12.99 19.38 -6.89
CA PRO A 32 -12.09 18.45 -7.55
C PRO A 32 -10.63 18.79 -7.21
N GLY A 33 -9.83 17.78 -6.84
CA GLY A 33 -8.38 17.92 -6.73
C GLY A 33 -7.83 18.32 -5.36
N ARG A 34 -8.65 18.39 -4.31
CA ARG A 34 -8.16 18.60 -2.93
C ARG A 34 -7.68 17.29 -2.31
N CYS A 35 -6.44 16.91 -2.64
CA CYS A 35 -5.76 15.81 -1.97
C CYS A 35 -5.37 16.22 -0.53
N SER A 36 -5.38 15.25 0.40
CA SER A 36 -4.94 15.46 1.79
C SER A 36 -3.50 16.00 1.90
N CYS A 37 -2.69 15.77 0.87
CA CYS A 37 -1.31 16.23 0.78
C CYS A 37 -1.17 17.23 -0.37
N PRO A 38 -1.13 18.55 -0.09
CA PRO A 38 -0.88 19.56 -1.11
C PRO A 38 0.58 19.58 -1.58
N THR A 39 1.51 19.23 -0.68
CA THR A 39 2.95 19.13 -0.96
C THR A 39 3.44 17.72 -0.72
N THR A 40 4.41 17.27 -1.53
CA THR A 40 4.99 15.93 -1.41
C THR A 40 6.50 15.97 -1.49
N LEU A 41 7.15 15.09 -0.73
CA LEU A 41 8.60 14.92 -0.76
C LEU A 41 8.97 13.66 -1.56
N ARG A 42 10.12 13.68 -2.24
CA ARG A 42 10.61 12.50 -2.99
C ARG A 42 11.00 11.33 -2.08
N GLY A 43 11.36 11.61 -0.83
CA GLY A 43 11.76 10.63 0.16
C GLY A 43 12.09 11.29 1.49
N VAL A 44 12.13 10.48 2.55
CA VAL A 44 12.49 10.90 3.90
C VAL A 44 13.58 10.01 4.46
N ARG A 45 14.49 10.59 5.25
CA ARG A 45 15.52 9.86 5.98
C ARG A 45 15.11 9.74 7.45
N GLY A 46 15.41 8.61 8.07
CA GLY A 46 15.13 8.36 9.49
C GLY A 46 14.32 7.08 9.71
N GLN A 47 13.97 6.85 10.97
CA GLN A 47 13.07 5.76 11.35
C GLN A 47 11.62 6.23 11.19
N LEU A 48 10.81 5.39 10.56
CA LEU A 48 9.40 5.60 10.33
C LEU A 48 8.61 4.60 11.17
N LYS A 49 7.52 5.06 11.77
CA LYS A 49 6.67 4.24 12.64
C LYS A 49 5.34 3.85 12.01
N GLY A 50 4.85 4.65 11.06
CA GLY A 50 3.53 4.49 10.46
C GLY A 50 3.53 4.68 8.95
N LEU A 51 2.69 3.91 8.25
CA LEU A 51 2.42 4.03 6.83
C LEU A 51 0.91 4.06 6.57
N THR A 52 0.46 5.09 5.88
CA THR A 52 -0.91 5.22 5.38
C THR A 52 -0.88 5.46 3.88
N VAL A 53 -1.60 4.65 3.11
CA VAL A 53 -1.75 4.83 1.66
C VAL A 53 -3.22 4.98 1.36
N LEU A 54 -3.61 6.15 0.86
CA LEU A 54 -4.98 6.41 0.42
C LEU A 54 -5.06 6.23 -1.10
N PRO A 55 -5.98 5.38 -1.60
CA PRO A 55 -6.20 5.23 -3.03
C PRO A 55 -6.77 6.52 -3.63
N LYS A 56 -6.86 6.56 -4.96
CA LYS A 56 -7.57 7.63 -5.65
C LYS A 56 -9.03 7.67 -5.18
N SER A 57 -9.55 8.86 -4.96
CA SER A 57 -10.93 9.12 -4.54
C SER A 57 -11.57 10.12 -5.50
N PRO A 58 -12.91 10.29 -5.48
CA PRO A 58 -13.57 11.35 -6.23
C PRO A 58 -12.97 12.75 -5.95
N THR A 59 -12.49 12.97 -4.73
CA THR A 59 -11.89 14.23 -4.28
C THR A 59 -10.40 14.37 -4.64
N CYS A 60 -9.70 13.27 -4.93
CA CYS A 60 -8.27 13.26 -5.21
C CYS A 60 -7.89 12.22 -6.27
N ASN A 61 -7.44 12.72 -7.43
CA ASN A 61 -7.07 11.89 -8.59
C ASN A 61 -5.72 11.16 -8.43
N ASN A 62 -5.00 11.40 -7.33
CA ASN A 62 -3.68 10.86 -7.07
C ASN A 62 -3.69 9.95 -5.82
N VAL A 63 -2.85 8.92 -5.85
CA VAL A 63 -2.61 8.09 -4.66
C VAL A 63 -1.82 8.91 -3.66
N THR A 64 -2.30 8.97 -2.41
CA THR A 64 -1.64 9.72 -1.35
C THR A 64 -0.86 8.76 -0.45
N VAL A 65 0.43 9.03 -0.24
CA VAL A 65 1.30 8.22 0.61
C VAL A 65 1.76 9.07 1.78
N ILE A 66 1.40 8.67 3.00
CA ILE A 66 1.74 9.38 4.23
C ILE A 66 2.57 8.45 5.10
N VAL A 67 3.69 8.96 5.59
CA VAL A 67 4.53 8.25 6.57
C VAL A 67 4.62 9.03 7.86
N THR A 68 4.61 8.32 8.98
CA THR A 68 4.76 8.93 10.31
C THR A 68 6.19 8.74 10.78
N MET A 69 6.86 9.84 11.13
CA MET A 69 8.22 9.82 11.67
C MET A 69 8.23 9.30 13.10
N MET A 70 9.27 8.53 13.47
CA MET A 70 9.40 8.00 14.84
C MET A 70 9.85 9.07 15.86
N LYS A 71 10.59 10.09 15.39
CA LYS A 71 11.24 11.07 16.29
C LYS A 71 10.29 12.08 16.91
N ASN A 72 9.30 12.53 16.15
CA ASN A 72 8.43 13.65 16.50
C ASN A 72 6.99 13.42 16.06
N ASP A 73 6.65 12.19 15.64
CA ASP A 73 5.32 11.81 15.16
C ASP A 73 4.80 12.65 13.99
N ALA A 74 5.69 13.38 13.31
CA ALA A 74 5.33 14.19 12.18
C ALA A 74 4.85 13.29 11.03
N GLN A 75 3.72 13.67 10.45
CA GLN A 75 3.20 13.07 9.24
C GLN A 75 3.81 13.78 8.04
N VAL A 76 4.38 12.99 7.13
CA VAL A 76 5.05 13.50 5.94
C VAL A 76 4.49 12.82 4.71
N CYS A 77 4.10 13.63 3.74
CA CYS A 77 3.59 13.18 2.46
C CYS A 77 4.74 12.83 1.51
N LEU A 78 4.66 11.65 0.89
CA LEU A 78 5.61 11.18 -0.11
C LEU A 78 5.00 11.25 -1.51
N ASN A 79 5.83 11.59 -2.48
CA ASN A 79 5.45 11.61 -3.88
C ASN A 79 5.24 10.15 -4.35
N PRO A 80 4.04 9.79 -4.85
CA PRO A 80 3.72 8.43 -5.29
C PRO A 80 4.57 7.95 -6.48
N GLU A 81 5.13 8.87 -7.27
CA GLU A 81 5.94 8.57 -8.45
C GLU A 81 7.43 8.43 -8.14
N ALA A 82 7.87 8.94 -6.99
CA ALA A 82 9.25 8.83 -6.55
C ALA A 82 9.61 7.38 -6.13
N PRO A 83 10.90 6.98 -6.16
CA PRO A 83 11.30 5.60 -5.87
C PRO A 83 10.81 5.08 -4.53
N MET A 84 10.87 5.91 -3.48
CA MET A 84 10.40 5.54 -2.14
C MET A 84 8.88 5.37 -2.09
N GLY A 85 8.12 6.30 -2.69
CA GLY A 85 6.66 6.20 -2.80
C GLY A 85 6.23 4.94 -3.56
N LYS A 86 6.80 4.69 -4.75
CA LYS A 86 6.53 3.48 -5.56
C LYS A 86 6.80 2.19 -4.78
N MET A 87 7.90 2.14 -4.03
CA MET A 87 8.24 0.98 -3.20
C MET A 87 7.20 0.74 -2.11
N LEU A 88 6.81 1.79 -1.39
CA LEU A 88 5.84 1.71 -0.30
C LEU A 88 4.45 1.31 -0.81
N ILE A 89 3.98 1.92 -1.91
CA ILE A 89 2.69 1.57 -2.55
C ILE A 89 2.68 0.09 -2.95
N ARG A 90 3.74 -0.39 -3.61
CA ARG A 90 3.83 -1.81 -4.02
C ARG A 90 3.78 -2.75 -2.83
N CYS A 91 4.50 -2.42 -1.75
CA CYS A 91 4.50 -3.24 -0.55
C CYS A 91 3.14 -3.20 0.14
N PHE A 92 2.55 -2.02 0.29
CA PHE A 92 1.23 -1.80 0.88
C PHE A 92 0.17 -2.63 0.16
N ASN A 93 0.07 -2.54 -1.17
CA ASN A 93 -0.91 -3.30 -1.95
C ASN A 93 -0.77 -4.81 -1.72
N ARG A 94 0.46 -5.31 -1.60
CA ARG A 94 0.73 -6.71 -1.29
C ARG A 94 0.36 -7.08 0.14
N ALA A 95 0.70 -6.25 1.13
CA ALA A 95 0.40 -6.49 2.53
C ALA A 95 -1.11 -6.46 2.77
N HIS A 96 -1.80 -5.45 2.23
CA HIS A 96 -3.24 -5.28 2.29
C HIS A 96 -3.99 -6.47 1.68
N LYS A 97 -3.62 -6.90 0.46
CA LYS A 97 -4.23 -8.08 -0.19
C LYS A 97 -4.07 -9.36 0.62
N LEU A 98 -3.02 -9.47 1.42
CA LEU A 98 -2.71 -10.64 2.24
C LEU A 98 -3.17 -10.49 3.70
N GLY A 99 -3.84 -9.39 4.07
CA GLY A 99 -4.26 -9.11 5.44
C GLY A 99 -3.10 -8.97 6.44
N ARG A 100 -1.93 -8.51 5.99
CA ARG A 100 -0.74 -8.35 6.83
C ARG A 100 -0.59 -6.91 7.32
N ASP A 101 0.10 -6.75 8.44
CA ASP A 101 0.45 -5.44 8.98
C ASP A 101 1.24 -4.60 7.95
N VAL A 102 0.69 -3.47 7.55
CA VAL A 102 1.28 -2.58 6.54
C VAL A 102 2.59 -1.93 7.00
N ASN A 103 2.81 -1.81 8.32
CA ASN A 103 4.03 -1.21 8.86
C ASN A 103 5.28 -2.07 8.61
N LEU A 104 5.11 -3.35 8.22
CA LEU A 104 6.22 -4.18 7.73
C LEU A 104 6.92 -3.57 6.50
N CYS A 105 6.22 -2.71 5.75
CA CYS A 105 6.75 -2.03 4.57
C CYS A 105 7.78 -0.94 4.89
N LEU A 106 7.80 -0.45 6.13
CA LEU A 106 8.76 0.53 6.61
C LEU A 106 10.09 -0.10 7.02
N LYS A 107 10.09 -1.40 7.33
CA LYS A 107 11.31 -2.12 7.69
C LYS A 107 12.23 -2.14 6.47
N ARG A 108 13.40 -1.51 6.59
CA ARG A 108 14.45 -1.50 5.55
C ARG A 108 14.71 -2.93 5.09
N ARG A 109 14.09 -3.35 3.98
CA ARG A 109 14.58 -4.48 3.23
C ARG A 109 15.85 -4.02 2.53
N ARG A 110 16.98 -4.09 3.25
CA ARG A 110 18.29 -4.36 2.64
C ARG A 110 18.26 -5.80 2.08
N LYS A 111 17.33 -6.06 1.17
CA LYS A 111 17.41 -7.20 0.26
C LYS A 111 17.52 -6.49 -1.07
N GLY A 112 18.72 -6.55 -1.64
CA GLY A 112 19.10 -5.75 -2.79
C GLY A 112 18.09 -5.85 -3.92
N GLN A 113 18.39 -5.12 -4.98
CA GLN A 113 18.42 -5.75 -6.30
C GLN A 113 18.51 -7.28 -6.12
N ARG A 114 17.37 -7.96 -6.16
CA ARG A 114 17.35 -9.24 -6.84
C ARG A 114 17.75 -8.81 -8.23
N GLY A 115 19.05 -8.96 -8.48
CA GLY A 115 19.59 -8.78 -9.79
C GLY A 115 18.66 -9.49 -10.75
N ASN A 116 18.65 -8.96 -11.94
CA ASN A 116 18.31 -9.69 -13.13
C ASN A 116 19.24 -10.92 -13.23
N GLY A 117 19.06 -11.89 -12.33
CA GLY A 117 19.72 -13.17 -12.35
C GLY A 117 18.96 -13.97 -13.38
N GLN A 118 19.39 -13.82 -14.63
CA GLN A 118 19.14 -14.85 -15.64
C GLN A 118 19.38 -16.19 -14.95
N ARG A 119 18.35 -17.05 -14.95
CA ARG A 119 18.48 -18.46 -14.62
C ARG A 119 19.41 -19.07 -15.67
N GLN A 120 20.72 -18.97 -15.49
CA GLN A 120 21.65 -19.84 -16.20
C GLN A 120 21.61 -21.19 -15.46
N GLN A 121 21.15 -22.18 -16.22
CA GLN A 121 20.89 -23.55 -15.78
C GLN A 121 22.06 -24.15 -15.00
N PRO A 122 21.79 -25.04 -14.03
CA PRO A 122 22.84 -25.86 -13.46
C PRO A 122 23.36 -26.80 -14.55
N ARG A 123 24.55 -26.53 -15.07
CA ARG A 123 25.27 -27.43 -15.98
C ARG A 123 25.61 -28.70 -15.19
N ASN A 124 24.89 -29.75 -15.53
CA ASN A 124 24.87 -31.04 -14.87
C ASN A 124 26.30 -31.59 -14.70
N ARG A 125 26.80 -31.60 -13.47
CA ARG A 125 28.10 -32.15 -13.10
C ARG A 125 27.97 -33.68 -13.10
N ARG A 126 28.11 -34.32 -14.26
CA ARG A 126 28.23 -35.79 -14.33
C ARG A 126 29.58 -36.20 -13.74
N ARG A 127 29.55 -36.58 -12.46
CA ARG A 127 30.55 -37.45 -11.84
C ARG A 127 30.39 -38.85 -12.43
N GLY A 128 31.49 -39.45 -12.87
CA GLY A 128 31.58 -40.86 -13.23
C GLY A 128 33.04 -41.28 -13.26
N HIS A 129 33.50 -41.85 -12.15
CA HIS A 129 34.85 -42.35 -11.94
C HIS A 129 34.93 -43.83 -12.36
N ASN A 130 36.09 -44.24 -12.87
CA ASN A 130 36.62 -45.60 -13.06
C ASN A 130 36.24 -46.44 -14.29
N ARG A 131 37.27 -46.80 -15.08
CA ARG A 131 37.80 -48.18 -15.16
C ARG A 131 39.24 -48.21 -15.73
N ARG A 132 39.98 -49.25 -15.33
CA ARG A 132 41.42 -49.51 -15.38
C ARG A 132 41.92 -50.02 -16.75
N ALA A 133 43.24 -49.84 -16.95
CA ALA A 133 44.23 -50.67 -17.69
C ALA A 133 43.96 -50.92 -19.20
N SER A 134 44.92 -50.94 -20.12
CA SER A 134 46.25 -51.58 -20.10
C SER A 134 47.07 -51.17 -21.34
N LEU A 135 48.39 -51.44 -21.31
CA LEU A 135 49.34 -51.65 -22.44
C LEU A 135 49.74 -50.39 -23.26
N SER A 136 50.91 -50.22 -23.89
CA SER A 136 52.29 -50.75 -23.88
C SER A 136 52.96 -50.07 -25.09
N ASN A 137 54.17 -49.52 -24.95
CA ASN A 137 55.15 -49.16 -26.00
C ASN A 137 54.75 -48.31 -27.22
N SER A 138 55.48 -47.20 -27.42
CA SER A 138 56.33 -46.98 -28.61
C SER A 138 57.05 -45.63 -28.58
N GLN A 139 58.34 -45.62 -28.25
CA GLN A 139 59.45 -45.03 -29.04
C GLN A 139 60.78 -45.25 -28.32
#